data_AF-A0A4P7XFJ4-F1
#
_entry.id   AF-A0A4P7XFJ4-F1
#
_cell.length_a   1.000
_cell.length_b   1.000
_cell.length_c   1.000
_cell.angle_alpha   90.00
_cell.angle_beta   90.00
_cell.angle_gamma   90.00
#
_symmetry.space_group_name_H-M   'P 1'
#
loop_
_entity.id
_entity.type
_entity.pdbx_description
1 polymer ?
#
loop_
_entity_poly.entity_id
_entity_poly.type
_entity_poly.pdbx_seq_one_letter_code
_entity_poly.pdbx_strand_id
1 'polypeptide(L)'
;MNSFKRIISATALFAMTSLASAAVITTPLEDATNGGGFFGELTFTDTSANTVKVSADISASVNVGITKGDILGLWFDFADFSALSGPASISNEDPSGIVVDTFFGEDSVSSFLNGNVNLNGAGQTNWDFAVITGSNGGPDFYQTLSFDLTITGLSAAQFASQRAGMRVQSIKGGDFQGGSSKLIGEGNPLVSVPEPGSLALLTLGLLGFGINRRNKRA
;
A
#
# COMPACT_ATOMS: atom_id res chain seq x y z
N MET A 1 -13.41 -55.46 -40.28
CA MET A 1 -12.71 -54.23 -40.71
C MET A 1 -13.54 -53.02 -40.33
N ASN A 2 -12.94 -52.14 -39.54
CA ASN A 2 -13.20 -50.70 -39.35
C ASN A 2 -14.55 -50.24 -38.77
N SER A 3 -14.65 -50.27 -37.43
CA SER A 3 -15.54 -49.41 -36.65
C SER A 3 -15.03 -47.97 -36.65
N PHE A 4 -15.88 -47.09 -37.16
CA PHE A 4 -15.68 -45.65 -37.34
C PHE A 4 -15.47 -44.90 -36.01
N LYS A 5 -14.28 -44.29 -35.92
CA LYS A 5 -13.90 -43.02 -35.27
C LYS A 5 -14.97 -42.35 -34.38
N ARG A 6 -14.78 -42.42 -33.05
CA ARG A 6 -15.28 -41.42 -32.10
C ARG A 6 -14.21 -40.34 -31.92
N ILE A 7 -14.39 -39.19 -32.55
CA ILE A 7 -13.63 -37.97 -32.25
C ILE A 7 -14.31 -37.34 -31.05
N ILE A 8 -13.68 -37.42 -29.88
CA ILE A 8 -14.04 -36.60 -28.72
C ILE A 8 -13.24 -35.30 -28.89
N SER A 9 -13.89 -34.26 -29.40
CA SER A 9 -13.35 -32.90 -29.34
C SER A 9 -13.36 -32.45 -27.88
N ALA A 10 -12.21 -32.51 -27.22
CA ALA A 10 -11.99 -31.84 -25.95
C ALA A 10 -11.60 -30.38 -26.28
N THR A 11 -12.59 -29.50 -26.32
CA THR A 11 -12.35 -28.05 -26.35
C THR A 11 -11.69 -27.68 -25.02
N ALA A 12 -10.37 -27.52 -25.01
CA ALA A 12 -9.65 -26.96 -23.88
C ALA A 12 -10.04 -25.48 -23.77
N LEU A 13 -10.93 -25.19 -22.83
CA LEU A 13 -11.24 -23.84 -22.41
C LEU A 13 -9.97 -23.30 -21.73
N PHE A 14 -9.15 -22.56 -22.47
CA PHE A 14 -8.12 -21.70 -21.89
C PHE A 14 -8.85 -20.61 -21.12
N ALA A 15 -9.21 -20.91 -19.87
CA ALA A 15 -9.58 -19.88 -18.91
C ALA A 15 -8.32 -19.04 -18.70
N MET A 16 -8.27 -17.88 -19.36
CA MET A 16 -7.35 -16.82 -18.97
C MET A 16 -7.80 -16.37 -17.58
N THR A 17 -7.23 -16.96 -16.55
CA THR A 17 -7.37 -16.45 -15.19
C THR A 17 -6.63 -15.12 -15.17
N SER A 18 -7.36 -14.02 -15.11
CA SER A 18 -6.79 -12.71 -14.82
C SER A 18 -5.96 -12.82 -13.54
N LEU A 19 -4.66 -12.53 -13.64
CA LEU A 19 -3.76 -12.46 -12.51
C LEU A 19 -4.18 -11.26 -11.65
N ALA A 20 -5.08 -11.48 -10.69
CA ALA A 20 -5.27 -10.54 -9.60
C ALA A 20 -4.20 -10.87 -8.54
N SER A 21 -2.97 -10.43 -8.80
CA SER A 21 -1.99 -10.31 -7.72
C SER A 21 -2.31 -9.01 -7.00
N ALA A 22 -2.94 -9.11 -5.83
CA ALA A 22 -3.05 -7.96 -4.94
C ALA A 22 -1.69 -7.80 -4.27
N ALA A 23 -0.77 -7.04 -4.90
CA ALA A 23 0.51 -6.78 -4.29
C ALA A 23 0.28 -5.92 -3.04
N VAL A 24 0.96 -6.27 -1.94
CA VAL A 24 0.94 -5.52 -0.69
C VAL A 24 2.38 -5.12 -0.38
N ILE A 25 2.64 -3.82 -0.31
CA ILE A 25 3.92 -3.27 0.13
C ILE A 25 3.72 -2.63 1.50
N THR A 26 4.41 -3.17 2.50
CA THR A 26 4.46 -2.60 3.84
C THR A 26 5.79 -1.90 4.02
N THR A 27 5.74 -0.67 4.53
CA THR A 27 6.88 0.22 4.72
C THR A 27 6.92 0.67 6.18
N PRO A 28 7.81 0.08 7.00
CA PRO A 28 8.02 0.56 8.35
C PRO A 28 8.74 1.92 8.30
N LEU A 29 8.31 2.84 9.16
CA LEU A 29 8.87 4.17 9.28
C LEU A 29 9.41 4.37 10.69
N GLU A 30 10.54 5.04 10.81
CA GLU A 30 11.17 5.38 12.09
C GLU A 30 11.42 6.89 12.19
N ASP A 31 11.33 7.43 13.41
CA ASP A 31 11.57 8.83 13.70
C ASP A 31 13.04 9.23 13.46
N ALA A 32 13.25 9.91 12.34
CA ALA A 32 14.54 10.44 11.94
C ALA A 32 14.91 11.74 12.69
N THR A 33 13.95 12.41 13.31
CA THR A 33 14.15 13.71 13.98
C THR A 33 14.59 13.60 15.43
N ASN A 34 14.16 12.56 16.15
CA ASN A 34 14.40 12.44 17.59
C ASN A 34 15.33 11.27 17.96
N GLY A 35 16.02 10.69 16.98
CA GLY A 35 16.98 9.61 17.19
C GLY A 35 16.33 8.24 17.41
N GLY A 36 15.16 8.00 16.81
CA GLY A 36 14.39 6.76 16.92
C GLY A 36 13.40 6.73 18.10
N GLY A 37 12.67 5.63 18.24
CA GLY A 37 11.73 5.42 19.36
C GLY A 37 10.27 5.83 19.10
N PHE A 38 9.98 6.40 17.94
CA PHE A 38 8.62 6.49 17.42
C PHE A 38 8.58 5.86 16.03
N PHE A 39 7.58 5.03 15.80
CA PHE A 39 7.48 4.22 14.60
C PHE A 39 6.06 4.29 14.06
N GLY A 40 5.97 4.20 12.75
CA GLY A 40 4.71 4.12 12.02
C GLY A 40 4.84 3.12 10.89
N GLU A 41 3.72 2.83 10.25
CA GLU A 41 3.68 1.93 9.11
C GLU A 41 2.83 2.52 8.00
N LEU A 42 3.31 2.38 6.77
CA LEU A 42 2.53 2.59 5.57
C LEU A 42 2.32 1.26 4.86
N THR A 43 1.08 0.98 4.48
CA THR A 43 0.72 -0.19 3.68
C THR A 43 0.05 0.26 2.39
N PHE A 44 0.56 -0.25 1.27
CA PHE A 44 0.06 -0.03 -0.09
C PHE A 44 -0.53 -1.34 -0.61
N THR A 45 -1.81 -1.36 -0.97
CA THR A 45 -2.50 -2.58 -1.44
C THR A 45 -3.25 -2.31 -2.73
N ASP A 46 -3.01 -3.11 -3.77
CA ASP A 46 -3.83 -3.04 -4.99
C ASP A 46 -5.29 -3.39 -4.67
N THR A 47 -6.22 -2.47 -4.96
CA THR A 47 -7.66 -2.71 -4.78
C THR A 47 -8.39 -2.87 -6.10
N SER A 48 -7.92 -2.21 -7.15
CA SER A 48 -8.41 -2.37 -8.51
C SER A 48 -7.37 -1.86 -9.52
N ALA A 49 -7.67 -1.94 -10.82
CA ALA A 49 -6.79 -1.38 -11.83
C ALA A 49 -6.53 0.11 -11.56
N ASN A 50 -5.26 0.52 -11.64
CA ASN A 50 -4.82 1.91 -11.43
C ASN A 50 -5.08 2.46 -10.02
N THR A 51 -5.48 1.62 -9.05
CA THR A 51 -5.90 2.07 -7.73
C THR A 51 -5.24 1.28 -6.63
N VAL A 52 -4.59 2.02 -5.73
CA VAL A 52 -3.89 1.48 -4.57
C VAL A 52 -4.49 2.08 -3.32
N LYS A 53 -4.91 1.22 -2.39
CA LYS A 53 -5.24 1.65 -1.04
C LYS A 53 -3.96 1.98 -0.29
N VAL A 54 -3.85 3.21 0.20
CA VAL A 54 -2.81 3.68 1.10
C VAL A 54 -3.38 3.64 2.51
N SER A 55 -2.70 2.97 3.44
CA SER A 55 -3.07 2.91 4.84
C SER A 55 -1.90 3.32 5.71
N ALA A 56 -2.15 4.20 6.67
CA ALA A 56 -1.16 4.69 7.62
C ALA A 56 -1.56 4.31 9.04
N ASP A 57 -0.62 3.79 9.82
CA ASP A 57 -0.87 3.30 11.17
C ASP A 57 0.28 3.69 12.12
N ILE A 58 -0.06 4.35 13.23
CA ILE A 58 0.82 4.64 14.37
C ILE A 58 0.25 4.13 15.71
N SER A 59 -0.74 3.22 15.64
CA SER A 59 -1.52 2.72 16.77
C SER A 59 -0.90 1.52 17.47
N ALA A 60 -0.10 0.72 16.76
CA ALA A 60 0.65 -0.38 17.37
C ALA A 60 1.63 0.17 18.41
N SER A 61 1.68 -0.45 19.59
CA SER A 61 2.42 0.06 20.75
C SER A 61 3.92 0.13 20.47
N VAL A 62 4.44 1.31 20.16
CA VAL A 62 5.89 1.51 19.98
C VAL A 62 6.51 2.42 21.02
N ASN A 63 6.04 2.32 22.26
CA ASN A 63 6.80 2.47 23.51
C ASN A 63 5.85 2.47 24.71
N VAL A 64 6.32 1.96 25.84
CA VAL A 64 5.61 2.05 27.13
C VAL A 64 5.56 3.52 27.54
N GLY A 65 4.47 4.22 27.18
CA GLY A 65 4.32 5.67 27.42
C GLY A 65 3.87 6.51 26.21
N ILE A 66 3.68 5.92 25.02
CA ILE A 66 3.12 6.65 23.87
C ILE A 66 1.72 7.17 24.20
N THR A 67 1.51 8.42 23.82
CA THR A 67 0.51 9.31 24.37
C THR A 67 -0.19 10.05 23.23
N LYS A 68 -0.78 9.31 22.30
CA LYS A 68 -1.59 9.82 21.16
C LYS A 68 -0.84 10.72 20.17
N GLY A 69 -0.91 10.35 18.89
CA GLY A 69 -0.43 11.17 17.78
C GLY A 69 -1.54 11.45 16.77
N ASP A 70 -1.27 12.40 15.89
CA ASP A 70 -2.11 12.76 14.74
C ASP A 70 -1.28 12.78 13.45
N ILE A 71 -1.74 12.06 12.43
CA ILE A 71 -1.06 11.96 11.14
C ILE A 71 -1.48 13.15 10.28
N LEU A 72 -0.54 14.06 10.00
CA LEU A 72 -0.81 15.32 9.29
C LEU A 72 -0.51 15.26 7.79
N GLY A 73 0.37 14.35 7.37
CA GLY A 73 0.67 14.18 5.97
C GLY A 73 1.59 13.00 5.68
N LEU A 74 1.51 12.54 4.44
CA LEU A 74 2.27 11.41 3.91
C LEU A 74 3.00 11.83 2.63
N TRP A 75 4.18 11.24 2.39
CA TRP A 75 4.99 11.42 1.19
C TRP A 75 5.45 10.06 0.68
N PHE A 76 5.59 9.92 -0.63
CA PHE A 76 6.16 8.72 -1.23
C PHE A 76 6.68 8.97 -2.64
N ASP A 77 7.68 8.18 -3.01
CA ASP A 77 8.21 8.11 -4.37
C ASP A 77 7.63 6.91 -5.13
N PHE A 78 7.61 7.03 -6.45
CA PHE A 78 7.24 5.96 -7.36
C PHE A 78 8.48 5.41 -8.06
N ALA A 79 8.57 4.09 -8.18
CA ALA A 79 9.72 3.42 -8.79
C ALA A 79 9.89 3.77 -10.27
N ASP A 80 8.78 4.02 -10.98
CA ASP A 80 8.75 4.44 -12.36
C ASP A 80 7.62 5.45 -12.57
N PHE A 81 7.91 6.73 -12.30
CA PHE A 81 6.97 7.83 -12.51
C PHE A 81 6.51 7.91 -13.98
N SER A 82 7.38 7.55 -14.93
CA SER A 82 7.07 7.62 -16.37
C SER A 82 6.00 6.62 -16.81
N ALA A 83 5.77 5.56 -16.02
CA ALA A 83 4.67 4.63 -16.22
C ALA A 83 3.31 5.21 -15.76
N LEU A 84 3.32 6.32 -15.03
CA LEU A 84 2.12 6.99 -14.53
C LEU A 84 1.64 8.07 -15.50
N SER A 85 0.32 8.22 -15.60
CA SER A 85 -0.26 9.28 -16.42
C SER A 85 -1.61 9.79 -15.90
N GLY A 86 -1.91 11.03 -16.30
CA GLY A 86 -3.11 11.73 -15.85
C GLY A 86 -2.98 12.27 -14.41
N PRO A 87 -4.05 12.90 -13.90
CA PRO A 87 -4.06 13.42 -12.54
C PRO A 87 -4.19 12.30 -11.51
N ALA A 88 -3.69 12.56 -10.30
CA ALA A 88 -4.00 11.75 -9.14
C ALA A 88 -5.39 12.11 -8.57
N SER A 89 -6.14 11.11 -8.14
CA SER A 89 -7.42 11.30 -7.45
C SER A 89 -7.53 10.45 -6.21
N ILE A 90 -8.30 10.94 -5.22
CA ILE A 90 -8.52 10.30 -3.92
C ILE A 90 -9.97 9.85 -3.80
N SER A 91 -10.19 8.69 -3.20
CA SER A 91 -11.52 8.19 -2.86
C SER A 91 -11.48 7.24 -1.66
N ASN A 92 -12.64 6.75 -1.21
CA ASN A 92 -12.76 5.75 -0.14
C ASN A 92 -11.97 6.09 1.13
N GLU A 93 -12.00 7.36 1.50
CA GLU A 93 -11.34 7.90 2.68
C GLU A 93 -11.95 7.31 3.97
N ASP A 94 -11.07 6.86 4.86
CA ASP A 94 -11.41 6.43 6.22
C ASP A 94 -10.39 7.04 7.19
N PRO A 95 -10.79 8.04 8.00
CA PRO A 95 -12.13 8.61 8.09
C PRO A 95 -12.51 9.44 6.85
N SER A 96 -13.80 9.61 6.60
CA SER A 96 -14.29 10.38 5.45
C SER A 96 -13.89 11.85 5.55
N GLY A 97 -13.36 12.42 4.46
CA GLY A 97 -12.90 13.81 4.39
C GLY A 97 -11.57 14.08 5.07
N ILE A 98 -10.77 13.02 5.30
CA ILE A 98 -9.44 13.12 5.89
C ILE A 98 -8.45 13.83 4.98
N VAL A 99 -8.55 13.65 3.66
CA VAL A 99 -7.61 14.22 2.71
C VAL A 99 -7.97 15.68 2.41
N VAL A 100 -7.08 16.58 2.81
CA VAL A 100 -7.23 18.04 2.68
C VAL A 100 -6.68 18.53 1.34
N ASP A 101 -5.52 18.02 0.92
CA ASP A 101 -4.82 18.46 -0.28
C ASP A 101 -3.87 17.37 -0.79
N THR A 102 -3.57 17.38 -2.09
CA THR A 102 -2.63 16.45 -2.72
C THR A 102 -1.69 17.15 -3.68
N PHE A 103 -0.47 16.62 -3.77
CA PHE A 103 0.60 17.14 -4.60
C PHE A 103 1.20 15.97 -5.38
N PHE A 104 1.37 16.13 -6.68
CA PHE A 104 1.84 15.07 -7.57
C PHE A 104 2.73 15.66 -8.67
N GLY A 105 3.94 15.13 -8.81
CA GLY A 105 4.89 15.50 -9.85
C GLY A 105 6.29 14.95 -9.57
N GLU A 106 6.89 14.34 -10.59
CA GLU A 106 8.21 13.69 -10.54
C GLU A 106 9.26 14.59 -9.88
N ASP A 107 9.84 14.11 -8.78
CA ASP A 107 10.92 14.79 -8.03
C ASP A 107 10.66 16.27 -7.71
N SER A 108 9.40 16.69 -7.67
CA SER A 108 9.02 18.12 -7.62
C SER A 108 8.17 18.47 -6.41
N VAL A 109 7.64 17.46 -5.70
CA VAL A 109 6.84 17.67 -4.51
C VAL A 109 7.76 18.03 -3.34
N SER A 110 7.43 19.16 -2.72
CA SER A 110 8.18 19.71 -1.59
C SER A 110 8.00 18.88 -0.32
N SER A 111 9.06 18.81 0.49
CA SER A 111 8.98 18.33 1.87
C SER A 111 8.27 19.30 2.81
N PHE A 112 7.94 20.51 2.34
CA PHE A 112 7.14 21.50 3.05
C PHE A 112 5.85 21.74 2.28
N LEU A 113 4.74 21.37 2.88
CA LEU A 113 3.39 21.54 2.36
C LEU A 113 2.67 22.65 3.12
N ASN A 114 1.41 22.87 2.74
CA ASN A 114 0.52 23.84 3.38
C ASN A 114 0.32 23.54 4.89
N GLY A 115 -0.07 24.55 5.67
CA GLY A 115 -0.38 24.35 7.10
C GLY A 115 0.80 23.94 7.98
N ASN A 116 2.04 24.21 7.55
CA ASN A 116 3.29 23.82 8.25
C ASN A 116 3.48 22.29 8.37
N VAL A 117 2.84 21.52 7.48
CA VAL A 117 3.04 20.07 7.36
C VAL A 117 4.33 19.82 6.60
N ASN A 118 5.37 19.31 7.28
CA ASN A 118 6.68 19.17 6.66
C ASN A 118 7.57 18.05 7.20
N LEU A 119 8.45 17.57 6.31
CA LEU A 119 9.56 16.66 6.57
C LEU A 119 10.94 17.35 6.61
N ASN A 120 11.03 18.68 6.55
CA ASN A 120 12.29 19.44 6.44
C ASN A 120 13.36 19.14 7.53
N GLY A 121 12.96 18.56 8.67
CA GLY A 121 13.90 18.20 9.74
C GLY A 121 14.57 16.84 9.53
N ALA A 122 14.08 16.06 8.56
CA ALA A 122 14.65 14.78 8.15
C ALA A 122 15.58 14.90 6.93
N GLY A 123 15.81 16.12 6.42
CA GLY A 123 16.69 16.37 5.28
C GLY A 123 16.21 15.81 3.93
N GLN A 124 14.98 15.30 3.87
CA GLN A 124 14.39 14.79 2.64
C GLN A 124 13.85 15.92 1.78
N THR A 125 13.93 15.79 0.47
CA THR A 125 13.36 16.71 -0.55
C THR A 125 13.05 15.91 -1.82
N ASN A 126 12.37 16.56 -2.78
CA ASN A 126 12.09 16.04 -4.12
C ASN A 126 11.32 14.71 -4.04
N TRP A 127 10.05 14.81 -3.65
CA TRP A 127 9.15 13.66 -3.63
C TRP A 127 8.32 13.63 -4.91
N ASP A 128 7.76 12.48 -5.22
CA ASP A 128 6.84 12.36 -6.35
C ASP A 128 5.40 12.67 -5.98
N PHE A 129 5.00 12.33 -4.76
CA PHE A 129 3.65 12.55 -4.27
C PHE A 129 3.63 12.91 -2.79
N ALA A 130 2.68 13.77 -2.42
CA ALA A 130 2.34 13.99 -1.03
C ALA A 130 0.83 14.24 -0.84
N VAL A 131 0.35 13.92 0.35
CA VAL A 131 -1.03 14.18 0.78
C VAL A 131 -1.04 14.82 2.16
N ILE A 132 -1.90 15.81 2.35
CA ILE A 132 -2.21 16.38 3.65
C ILE A 132 -3.47 15.70 4.17
N THR A 133 -3.38 15.11 5.36
CA THR A 133 -4.45 14.30 5.97
C THR A 133 -5.05 14.94 7.22
N GLY A 134 -4.66 16.16 7.57
CA GLY A 134 -5.13 16.77 8.80
C GLY A 134 -4.68 18.22 8.95
N SER A 135 -5.06 18.83 10.06
CA SER A 135 -4.71 20.21 10.39
C SER A 135 -3.90 20.26 11.69
N ASN A 136 -2.77 20.99 11.64
CA ASN A 136 -1.89 21.10 12.79
C ASN A 136 -2.60 21.77 13.98
N GLY A 137 -2.73 21.05 15.09
CA GLY A 137 -3.43 21.52 16.29
C GLY A 137 -4.95 21.57 16.18
N GLY A 138 -5.54 20.88 15.20
CA GLY A 138 -6.99 20.74 15.03
C GLY A 138 -7.66 19.80 16.05
N PRO A 139 -9.00 19.68 16.02
CA PRO A 139 -9.75 18.75 16.87
C PRO A 139 -9.67 17.29 16.39
N ASP A 140 -9.19 17.09 15.16
CA ASP A 140 -9.13 15.82 14.48
C ASP A 140 -7.84 15.09 14.86
N PHE A 141 -7.95 13.85 15.37
CA PHE A 141 -6.82 13.08 15.85
C PHE A 141 -6.88 11.66 15.29
N TYR A 142 -6.07 11.39 14.28
CA TYR A 142 -6.07 10.10 13.60
C TYR A 142 -4.73 9.40 13.75
N GLN A 143 -4.75 8.32 14.54
CA GLN A 143 -3.63 7.38 14.67
C GLN A 143 -3.61 6.35 13.53
N THR A 144 -4.74 6.20 12.85
CA THR A 144 -4.90 5.32 11.71
C THR A 144 -5.76 6.04 10.69
N LEU A 145 -5.38 5.95 9.42
CA LEU A 145 -6.17 6.45 8.31
C LEU A 145 -5.91 5.63 7.06
N SER A 146 -6.84 5.68 6.11
CA SER A 146 -6.64 5.13 4.78
C SER A 146 -7.43 5.88 3.72
N PHE A 147 -6.98 5.74 2.48
CA PHE A 147 -7.67 6.25 1.30
C PHE A 147 -7.22 5.46 0.07
N ASP A 148 -8.02 5.48 -0.98
CA ASP A 148 -7.66 4.95 -2.29
C ASP A 148 -7.04 6.06 -3.13
N LEU A 149 -5.82 5.83 -3.62
CA LEU A 149 -5.14 6.64 -4.60
C LEU A 149 -5.31 6.01 -5.99
N THR A 150 -5.85 6.79 -6.93
CA THR A 150 -5.99 6.37 -8.32
C THR A 150 -5.14 7.25 -9.23
N ILE A 151 -4.24 6.62 -10.00
CA ILE A 151 -3.43 7.23 -11.07
C ILE A 151 -3.31 6.19 -12.20
N THR A 152 -3.44 6.58 -13.46
CA THR A 152 -3.30 5.61 -14.57
C THR A 152 -1.91 5.00 -14.55
N GLY A 153 -1.82 3.67 -14.57
CA GLY A 153 -0.55 2.93 -14.48
C GLY A 153 -0.12 2.59 -13.04
N LEU A 154 -0.84 3.05 -12.02
CA LEU A 154 -0.50 2.80 -10.62
C LEU A 154 -0.77 1.36 -10.20
N SER A 155 0.18 0.82 -9.45
CA SER A 155 0.07 -0.43 -8.69
C SER A 155 0.91 -0.33 -7.43
N ALA A 156 0.66 -1.19 -6.45
CA ALA A 156 1.41 -1.23 -5.20
C ALA A 156 2.91 -1.49 -5.44
N ALA A 157 3.27 -2.16 -6.55
CA ALA A 157 4.66 -2.37 -6.96
C ALA A 157 5.45 -1.06 -7.17
N GLN A 158 4.77 0.05 -7.49
CA GLN A 158 5.42 1.36 -7.62
C GLN A 158 6.04 1.87 -6.31
N PHE A 159 5.61 1.34 -5.16
CA PHE A 159 6.10 1.76 -3.84
C PHE A 159 7.22 0.85 -3.31
N ALA A 160 7.53 -0.25 -4.00
CA ALA A 160 8.54 -1.20 -3.56
C ALA A 160 9.94 -0.60 -3.66
N SER A 161 10.72 -0.72 -2.57
CA SER A 161 12.06 -0.14 -2.46
C SER A 161 12.11 1.37 -2.73
N GLN A 162 10.98 2.06 -2.55
CA GLN A 162 10.88 3.52 -2.69
C GLN A 162 10.81 4.18 -1.33
N ARG A 163 11.24 5.44 -1.26
CA ARG A 163 11.14 6.22 -0.02
C ARG A 163 9.67 6.49 0.30
N ALA A 164 9.37 6.46 1.59
CA ALA A 164 8.11 6.94 2.12
C ALA A 164 8.35 7.78 3.37
N GLY A 165 7.46 8.72 3.61
CA GLY A 165 7.54 9.67 4.71
C GLY A 165 6.19 9.91 5.37
N MET A 166 6.21 10.20 6.66
CA MET A 166 5.03 10.52 7.44
C MET A 166 5.33 11.63 8.44
N ARG A 167 4.44 12.61 8.52
CA ARG A 167 4.48 13.68 9.52
C ARG A 167 3.44 13.41 10.59
N VAL A 168 3.89 13.24 11.83
CA VAL A 168 3.02 12.96 12.99
C VAL A 168 3.15 14.06 14.03
N GLN A 169 2.04 14.60 14.54
CA GLN A 169 2.02 15.53 15.66
C GLN A 169 1.67 14.82 16.96
N SER A 170 2.44 15.05 18.02
CA SER A 170 2.17 14.50 19.35
C SER A 170 1.07 15.30 20.06
N ILE A 171 0.10 14.63 20.71
CA ILE A 171 -1.10 15.27 21.30
C ILE A 171 -1.11 15.22 22.84
N LYS A 172 -0.50 14.23 23.48
CA LYS A 172 -0.37 14.14 24.95
C LYS A 172 1.01 13.55 25.31
N GLY A 173 1.40 13.59 26.59
CA GLY A 173 2.58 12.90 27.14
C GLY A 173 3.75 13.81 27.48
N GLY A 174 4.25 13.71 28.72
CA GLY A 174 5.34 14.53 29.22
C GLY A 174 6.66 14.16 28.52
N ASP A 175 7.13 15.11 27.71
CA ASP A 175 8.40 15.21 27.00
C ASP A 175 8.59 14.38 25.72
N PHE A 176 7.97 14.86 24.65
CA PHE A 176 8.34 14.59 23.25
C PHE A 176 9.09 15.81 22.66
N GLN A 177 10.14 16.28 23.35
CA GLN A 177 10.81 17.60 23.16
C GLN A 177 10.75 18.12 21.70
N GLY A 178 9.65 18.83 21.35
CA GLY A 178 9.54 19.60 20.12
C GLY A 178 8.29 19.50 19.22
N GLY A 179 7.26 18.70 19.52
CA GLY A 179 5.90 18.89 18.96
C GLY A 179 5.58 18.26 17.60
N SER A 180 6.34 17.24 17.19
CA SER A 180 6.32 16.72 15.82
C SER A 180 7.32 15.56 15.63
N SER A 181 6.94 14.44 15.05
CA SER A 181 7.85 13.44 14.48
C SER A 181 7.81 13.45 12.96
N LYS A 182 8.98 13.22 12.36
CA LYS A 182 9.16 13.04 10.91
C LYS A 182 9.69 11.63 10.71
N LEU A 183 8.83 10.75 10.22
CA LEU A 183 9.16 9.34 10.04
C LEU A 183 9.53 9.12 8.59
N ILE A 184 10.65 8.43 8.38
CA ILE A 184 11.13 8.07 7.04
C ILE A 184 11.41 6.58 7.03
N GLY A 185 11.17 5.95 5.89
CA GLY A 185 11.52 4.57 5.63
C GLY A 185 11.53 4.28 4.13
N GLU A 186 11.86 3.05 3.80
CA GLU A 186 11.89 2.57 2.42
C GLU A 186 11.02 1.32 2.31
N GLY A 187 10.23 1.25 1.24
CA GLY A 187 9.34 0.13 1.00
C GLY A 187 10.10 -1.18 0.89
N ASN A 188 9.54 -2.25 1.41
CA ASN A 188 10.13 -3.57 1.25
C ASN A 188 10.23 -3.95 -0.25
N PRO A 189 11.27 -4.69 -0.66
CA PRO A 189 11.37 -5.18 -2.04
C PRO A 189 10.20 -6.12 -2.34
N LEU A 190 9.80 -6.17 -3.62
CA LEU A 190 8.80 -7.13 -4.08
C LEU A 190 9.29 -8.56 -3.80
N VAL A 191 8.58 -9.24 -2.91
CA VAL A 191 8.75 -10.67 -2.72
C VAL A 191 7.81 -11.39 -3.68
N SER A 192 8.38 -12.15 -4.63
CA SER A 192 7.56 -13.03 -5.47
C SER A 192 7.04 -14.17 -4.60
N VAL A 193 5.78 -14.13 -4.18
CA VAL A 193 5.14 -15.29 -3.56
C VAL A 193 4.86 -16.29 -4.69
N PRO A 194 5.42 -17.50 -4.66
CA PRO A 194 5.05 -18.53 -5.62
C PRO A 194 3.56 -18.80 -5.47
N GLU A 195 2.80 -18.56 -6.53
CA GLU A 195 1.38 -18.89 -6.56
C GLU A 195 1.18 -20.35 -6.16
N PRO A 196 0.08 -20.72 -5.46
CA PRO A 196 -0.33 -22.12 -5.38
C PRO A 196 -0.57 -22.56 -6.82
N GLY A 197 0.43 -23.21 -7.43
CA GLY A 197 0.46 -23.39 -8.87
C GLY A 197 -0.86 -23.97 -9.33
N SER A 198 -1.58 -23.26 -10.21
CA SER A 198 -2.90 -23.70 -10.67
C SER A 198 -2.85 -25.10 -11.29
N LEU A 199 -1.66 -25.54 -11.73
CA LEU A 199 -1.34 -26.91 -12.11
C LEU A 199 -1.46 -27.91 -10.94
N ALA A 200 -1.01 -27.57 -9.74
CA ALA A 200 -1.17 -28.42 -8.55
C ALA A 200 -2.66 -28.58 -8.20
N LEU A 201 -3.44 -27.49 -8.21
CA LEU A 201 -4.89 -27.55 -8.01
C LEU A 201 -5.62 -28.30 -9.12
N LEU A 202 -5.24 -28.12 -10.39
CA LEU A 202 -5.79 -28.87 -11.52
C LEU A 202 -5.44 -30.36 -11.43
N THR A 203 -4.21 -30.70 -11.02
CA THR A 203 -3.75 -32.09 -10.84
C THR A 203 -4.48 -32.75 -9.67
N LEU A 204 -4.62 -32.07 -8.53
CA LEU A 204 -5.42 -32.52 -7.39
C LEU A 204 -6.90 -32.68 -7.77
N GLY A 205 -7.46 -31.74 -8.53
CA GLY A 205 -8.83 -31.83 -9.05
C GLY A 205 -9.02 -33.04 -9.95
N LEU A 206 -8.12 -33.26 -10.92
CA LEU A 206 -8.16 -34.40 -11.83
C LEU A 206 -7.98 -35.74 -11.10
N LEU A 207 -7.10 -35.81 -10.10
CA LEU A 207 -6.93 -36.98 -9.25
C LEU A 207 -8.20 -37.27 -8.43
N GLY A 208 -8.81 -36.25 -7.84
CA GLY A 208 -10.08 -36.37 -7.11
C GLY A 208 -11.23 -36.90 -7.98
N PHE A 209 -11.37 -36.38 -9.21
CA PHE A 209 -12.36 -36.88 -10.17
C PHE A 209 -12.05 -38.31 -10.67
N GLY A 210 -10.76 -38.67 -10.79
CA GLY A 210 -10.32 -40.01 -11.17
C GLY A 210 -10.65 -41.09 -10.13
N ILE A 211 -10.42 -40.78 -8.85
CA ILE A 211 -10.71 -41.69 -7.73
C ILE A 211 -12.22 -41.89 -7.56
N ASN A 212 -13.01 -40.83 -7.69
CA ASN A 212 -14.47 -40.89 -7.53
C ASN A 212 -15.17 -41.70 -8.66
N ARG A 213 -14.53 -41.80 -9.84
CA ARG A 213 -15.01 -42.67 -10.93
C ARG A 213 -14.74 -44.15 -10.71
N ARG A 214 -13.71 -44.52 -9.94
CA ARG A 214 -13.40 -45.93 -9.61
C ARG A 214 -14.39 -46.50 -8.60
N ASN A 215 -14.80 -45.70 -7.60
CA ASN A 215 -15.75 -46.15 -6.57
C ASN A 215 -17.20 -46.31 -7.07
N LYS A 216 -17.56 -45.73 -8.23
CA LYS A 216 -18.88 -45.94 -8.86
C LYS A 216 -18.94 -47.13 -9.82
N ARG A 217 -17.83 -47.85 -10.03
CA ARG A 217 -17.73 -49.02 -10.92
C ARG A 217 -17.43 -50.32 -10.17
N ALA A 218 -17.34 -50.29 -8.85
CA ALA A 218 -17.28 -51.46 -7.98
C ALA A 218 -18.69 -51.81 -7.49
#